data_AF-A0A524GK28-F1
#
_entry.id   AF-A0A524GK28-F1
#
_cell.length_a   1.000
_cell.length_b   1.000
_cell.length_c   1.000
_cell.angle_alpha   90.00
_cell.angle_beta   90.00
_cell.angle_gamma   90.00
#
_symmetry.space_group_name_H-M   'P 1'
#
loop_
_entity.id
_entity.type
_entity.pdbx_description
1 polymer ?
#
loop_
_entity_poly.entity_id
_entity_poly.type
_entity_poly.pdbx_seq_one_letter_code
_entity_poly.pdbx_strand_id
1 'polypeptide(L)' 'MALARRDTRWEDHFGLLMFPAEAAAIRQSRTAGNQKTCTMCGDFCAMERGIALFKDDIRGDKVSEGLR' A
#
# COMPACT_ATOMS: atom_id res chain seq x y z
N MET A 1 -7.01 7.53 -1.13
CA MET A 1 -5.90 7.03 -1.96
C MET A 1 -4.63 6.76 -1.15
N ALA A 2 -4.05 7.75 -0.43
CA ALA A 2 -2.78 7.58 0.29
C ALA A 2 -2.79 6.53 1.43
N LEU A 3 -3.87 6.47 2.23
CA LEU A 3 -3.99 5.46 3.30
C LEU A 3 -4.06 4.03 2.74
N ALA A 4 -4.79 3.81 1.65
CA ALA A 4 -4.84 2.51 0.97
C ALA A 4 -3.45 2.08 0.47
N ARG A 5 -2.65 3.02 -0.07
CA ARG A 5 -1.27 2.74 -0.48
C ARG A 5 -0.35 2.42 0.71
N ARG A 6 -0.46 3.16 1.81
CA ARG A 6 0.32 2.92 3.04
C ARG A 6 0.05 1.53 3.57
N ASP A 7 -1.21 1.14 3.59
CA ASP A 7 -1.66 -0.12 4.19
C ASP A 7 -1.66 -1.26 3.18
N THR A 8 -1.02 -1.06 2.01
CA THR A 8 -0.85 -2.08 0.94
C THR A 8 -2.18 -2.67 0.42
N ARG A 9 -3.28 -1.92 0.55
CA ARG A 9 -4.61 -2.26 0.02
C ARG A 9 -4.67 -1.90 -1.46
N TRP A 10 -4.08 -2.74 -2.30
CA TRP A 10 -3.87 -2.45 -3.72
C TRP A 10 -5.16 -2.26 -4.50
N GLU A 11 -6.18 -3.09 -4.27
CA GLU A 11 -7.47 -2.96 -4.94
C GLU A 11 -8.15 -1.62 -4.62
N ASP A 12 -8.23 -1.28 -3.33
CA ASP A 12 -8.75 0.02 -2.88
C ASP A 12 -7.91 1.18 -3.40
N HIS A 13 -6.59 1.01 -3.45
CA HIS A 13 -5.69 2.03 -3.98
C HIS A 13 -6.01 2.32 -5.44
N PHE A 14 -6.13 1.28 -6.28
CA PHE A 14 -6.42 1.42 -7.70
C PHE A 14 -7.80 2.01 -7.97
N GLY A 15 -8.83 1.61 -7.22
CA GLY A 15 -10.17 2.19 -7.33
C GLY A 15 -10.23 3.70 -7.03
N LEU A 16 -9.23 4.23 -6.32
CA LEU A 16 -9.13 5.65 -5.95
C LEU A 16 -8.19 6.47 -6.85
N LEU A 17 -7.61 5.87 -7.91
CA LEU A 17 -6.74 6.56 -8.86
C LEU A 17 -7.54 7.10 -10.05
N MET A 18 -6.96 8.10 -10.73
CA MET A 18 -7.54 8.66 -11.96
C MET A 18 -7.60 7.66 -13.12
N PHE A 19 -6.66 6.70 -13.15
CA PHE A 19 -6.52 5.68 -14.19
C PHE A 19 -6.36 4.28 -13.55
N PRO A 20 -7.45 3.67 -13.05
CA PRO A 20 -7.39 2.42 -12.28
C PRO A 20 -6.84 1.23 -13.07
N ALA A 21 -7.27 1.08 -14.33
CA ALA A 21 -6.90 -0.06 -15.18
C ALA A 21 -5.40 -0.05 -15.51
N GLU A 22 -4.87 1.12 -15.83
CA GLU A 22 -3.45 1.36 -16.14
C GLU A 22 -2.58 1.09 -14.91
N ALA A 23 -3.01 1.55 -13.73
CA ALA A 23 -2.29 1.31 -12.48
C ALA A 23 -2.22 -0.19 -12.13
N ALA A 24 -3.34 -0.90 -12.31
CA ALA A 24 -3.40 -2.35 -12.10
C ALA A 24 -2.49 -3.10 -13.10
N ALA A 25 -2.55 -2.74 -14.39
CA ALA A 25 -1.70 -3.34 -15.42
C ALA A 25 -0.21 -3.12 -15.15
N ILE A 26 0.19 -1.92 -14.74
CA ILE A 26 1.58 -1.61 -14.37
C ILE A 26 2.04 -2.47 -13.19
N ARG A 27 1.23 -2.58 -12.12
CA ARG A 27 1.57 -3.44 -10.99
C ARG A 27 1.71 -4.91 -11.42
N GLN A 28 0.77 -5.41 -12.20
CA GLN A 28 0.78 -6.80 -12.68
C GLN A 28 2.07 -7.10 -13.47
N SER A 29 2.47 -6.19 -14.37
CA SER A 29 3.71 -6.30 -15.16
C SER A 29 5.00 -6.23 -14.32
N ARG A 30 4.91 -5.80 -13.06
CA ARG A 30 6.05 -5.58 -12.14
C ARG A 30 5.75 -6.16 -10.76
N THR A 31 5.18 -7.36 -10.69
CA THR A 31 4.79 -7.99 -9.43
C THR A 31 6.05 -8.45 -8.67
N ALA A 32 6.20 -8.01 -7.42
CA ALA A 32 7.30 -8.43 -6.54
C ALA A 32 7.04 -9.84 -5.98
N GLY A 33 8.10 -10.56 -5.58
CA GLY A 33 7.97 -11.86 -4.91
C GLY A 33 7.11 -11.78 -3.63
N ASN A 34 7.19 -10.66 -2.91
CA ASN A 34 6.24 -10.32 -1.84
C ASN A 34 5.07 -9.50 -2.43
N GLN A 35 3.87 -10.08 -2.45
CA GLN A 35 2.66 -9.44 -2.98
C GLN A 35 2.16 -8.24 -2.15
N LYS A 36 2.66 -8.04 -0.93
CA LYS A 36 2.35 -6.85 -0.13
C LYS A 36 3.16 -5.63 -0.58
N THR A 37 4.32 -5.83 -1.21
CA THR A 37 5.23 -4.75 -1.56
C THR A 37 5.16 -4.38 -3.04
N CYS A 38 5.88 -3.34 -3.43
CA CYS A 38 6.17 -3.05 -4.83
C CYS A 38 7.61 -3.45 -5.16
N THR A 39 7.92 -3.51 -6.45
CA THR A 39 9.26 -3.88 -6.95
C THR A 39 10.35 -2.87 -6.68
N MET A 40 10.02 -1.68 -6.14
CA MET A 40 11.04 -0.65 -5.86
C MET A 40 11.95 -1.03 -4.69
N CYS A 41 11.37 -1.49 -3.57
CA CYS A 41 12.11 -1.67 -2.32
C CYS A 41 12.27 -3.13 -1.89
N GLY A 42 11.47 -4.06 -2.44
CA GLY A 42 11.50 -5.47 -2.04
C GLY A 42 11.34 -5.65 -0.53
N ASP A 43 12.25 -6.40 0.08
CA ASP A 43 12.28 -6.73 1.52
C ASP A 43 12.60 -5.51 2.42
N PHE A 44 12.98 -4.39 1.82
CA PHE A 44 13.22 -3.12 2.51
C PHE A 44 12.05 -2.15 2.34
N CYS A 45 10.83 -2.67 2.17
CA CYS A 45 9.62 -1.85 2.05
C CYS A 45 9.47 -0.86 3.21
N ALA A 46 9.53 0.43 2.89
CA ALA A 46 9.38 1.51 3.87
C ALA A 46 8.00 1.51 4.52
N MET A 47 6.95 1.10 3.81
CA MET A 47 5.59 1.09 4.34
C MET A 47 5.42 0.00 5.41
N GLU A 48 5.91 -1.21 5.17
CA GLU A 48 5.84 -2.31 6.16
C GLU A 48 6.62 -1.95 7.43
N ARG A 49 7.84 -1.43 7.27
CA ARG A 49 8.67 -0.99 8.40
C ARG A 49 8.05 0.19 9.15
N GLY A 50 7.47 1.14 8.40
CA GLY A 50 6.74 2.28 8.96
C GLY A 50 5.56 1.84 9.83
N ILE A 51 4.75 0.87 9.37
CA ILE A 51 3.67 0.31 10.18
C ILE A 51 4.23 -0.37 11.44
N ALA A 52 5.29 -1.17 11.32
CA ALA A 52 5.89 -1.83 12.47
C ALA A 52 6.37 -0.85 13.55
N LEU A 53 6.83 0.34 13.15
CA LEU A 53 7.33 1.38 14.05
C LEU A 53 6.22 2.28 14.62
N PHE A 54 5.25 2.69 13.79
CA PHE A 54 4.31 3.76 14.13
C PHE A 54 2.87 3.27 14.40
N LYS A 55 2.59 1.96 14.40
CA LYS A 55 1.22 1.43 14.56
C LYS A 55 0.46 2.02 15.77
N ASP A 56 1.14 2.26 16.88
CA ASP A 56 0.54 2.72 18.14
C ASP A 56 0.33 4.27 18.16
N ASP A 57 0.93 4.95 17.20
CA ASP A 57 0.82 6.40 16.98
C ASP A 57 -0.23 6.75 15.91
N ILE A 58 -0.70 5.78 15.11
CA ILE A 58 -1.73 6.00 14.08
C ILE A 58 -3.10 6.15 14.74
N ARG A 59 -3.67 7.35 14.68
CA ARG A 59 -4.92 7.72 15.36
C ARG A 59 -5.83 8.61 14.51
N GLY A 60 -7.08 8.76 14.95
CA GLY A 60 -8.05 9.66 14.34
C GLY A 60 -8.34 9.31 12.87
N ASP A 61 -8.28 10.32 12.01
CA ASP A 61 -8.52 10.22 10.56
C ASP A 61 -7.44 9.41 9.80
N LYS A 62 -6.32 9.08 10.47
CA LYS A 62 -5.24 8.27 9.89
C LYS A 62 -5.43 6.77 10.08
N VAL A 63 -6.40 6.36 10.91
CA VAL A 63 -6.77 4.94 11.07
C VAL A 63 -7.55 4.53 9.82
N SER A 64 -7.04 3.51 9.13
CA SER A 64 -7.69 2.95 7.96
C SER A 64 -8.13 1.51 8.23
N GLU A 65 -9.00 0.98 7.38
CA GLU A 65 -9.56 -0.37 7.52
C GLU A 65 -8.50 -1.48 7.62
N GLY A 66 -7.32 -1.29 7.01
CA GLY A 66 -6.20 -2.23 7.13
C GLY A 66 -5.46 -2.21 8.47
N LEU A 67 -5.83 -1.32 9.39
CA LEU A 67 -5.22 -1.14 10.72
C LEU A 67 -6.24 -1.21 11.87
N ARG A 68 -7.50 -1.54 11.56
CA ARG A 68 -8.52 -1.90 12.56
C ARG A 68 -8.41 -3.38 12.90
#